data_AF-A0A7X0G8K5-F1
#
_entry.id   AF-A0A7X0G8K5-F1
#
_cell.length_a   1.000
_cell.length_b   1.000
_cell.length_c   1.000
_cell.angle_alpha   90.00
_cell.angle_beta   90.00
_cell.angle_gamma   90.00
#
_symmetry.space_group_name_H-M   'P 1'
#
loop_
_entity.id
_entity.type
_entity.pdbx_description
1 polymer ?
#
loop_
_entity_poly.entity_id
_entity_poly.type
_entity_poly.pdbx_seq_one_letter_code
_entity_poly.pdbx_strand_id
1 'polypeptide(L)'
;MENLRGDVQSTKDALAAAQAKVAQYEQAQMSDQEKTAQALSATETQLAETYRELAALRHSLPADLAEFLTATKPEEIDAQAKRLAERIPAQPSTASAPTLPPTLPVPGNGSDPAATGQLTREQFDALTPPQRMAAYREGRTRDIGGR
;
A
#
# COMPACT_ATOMS: atom_id res chain seq x y z
N MET A 1 -44.08 -63.90 -9.96
CA MET A 1 -42.61 -63.81 -9.83
C MET A 1 -42.00 -62.73 -10.73
N GLU A 2 -42.66 -62.29 -11.80
CA GLU A 2 -42.11 -61.32 -12.76
C GLU A 2 -41.94 -59.89 -12.21
N ASN A 3 -42.90 -59.40 -11.42
CA ASN A 3 -42.87 -58.04 -10.86
C ASN A 3 -41.67 -57.81 -9.92
N LEU A 4 -41.29 -58.82 -9.14
CA LEU A 4 -40.14 -58.76 -8.23
C LEU A 4 -38.79 -58.64 -8.95
N ARG A 5 -38.65 -59.21 -10.17
CA ARG A 5 -37.42 -59.08 -10.96
C ARG A 5 -37.30 -57.70 -11.60
N GLY A 6 -38.40 -57.10 -12.04
CA GLY A 6 -38.44 -55.75 -12.57
C GLY A 6 -38.06 -54.71 -11.51
N ASP A 7 -38.61 -54.84 -10.30
CA ASP A 7 -38.30 -53.93 -9.18
C ASP A 7 -36.84 -54.05 -8.73
N VAL A 8 -36.29 -55.27 -8.70
CA VAL A 8 -34.86 -55.48 -8.38
C VAL A 8 -33.94 -54.91 -9.46
N GLN A 9 -34.34 -54.94 -10.73
CA GLN A 9 -33.55 -54.35 -11.80
C GLN A 9 -33.62 -52.82 -11.76
N SER A 10 -34.82 -52.25 -11.59
CA SER A 10 -35.05 -50.82 -11.43
C SER A 10 -34.27 -50.22 -10.26
N THR A 11 -34.24 -50.91 -9.12
CA THR A 11 -33.49 -50.45 -7.93
C THR A 11 -31.98 -50.52 -8.15
N LYS A 12 -31.47 -51.53 -8.86
CA LYS A 12 -30.06 -51.60 -9.25
C LYS A 12 -29.66 -50.47 -10.20
N ASP A 13 -30.50 -50.18 -11.18
CA ASP A 13 -30.25 -49.11 -12.15
C ASP A 13 -30.29 -47.73 -11.47
N ALA A 14 -31.23 -47.52 -10.54
CA ALA A 14 -31.31 -46.32 -9.72
C ALA A 14 -30.09 -46.16 -8.80
N LEU A 15 -29.62 -47.25 -8.19
CA LEU A 15 -28.40 -47.26 -7.37
C LEU A 15 -27.17 -46.89 -8.20
N ALA A 16 -27.02 -47.49 -9.38
CA ALA A 16 -25.91 -47.19 -10.29
C ALA A 16 -25.92 -45.73 -10.75
N ALA A 17 -27.11 -45.18 -11.07
CA ALA A 17 -27.27 -43.78 -11.43
C ALA A 17 -26.94 -42.82 -10.27
N ALA A 18 -27.31 -43.18 -9.04
CA ALA A 18 -26.97 -42.41 -7.84
C ALA A 18 -25.45 -42.43 -7.57
N GLN A 19 -24.81 -43.60 -7.69
CA GLN A 19 -23.35 -43.74 -7.54
C GLN A 19 -22.58 -42.92 -8.58
N ALA A 20 -23.03 -42.93 -9.84
CA ALA A 20 -22.43 -42.12 -10.89
C ALA A 20 -22.53 -40.61 -10.60
N LYS A 21 -23.67 -40.15 -10.06
CA LYS A 21 -23.82 -38.75 -9.62
C LYS A 21 -22.89 -38.40 -8.47
N VAL A 22 -22.79 -39.26 -7.46
CA VAL A 22 -21.88 -39.04 -6.32
C VAL A 22 -20.43 -38.91 -6.80
N ALA A 23 -19.97 -39.82 -7.67
CA ALA A 23 -18.62 -39.76 -8.23
C ALA A 23 -18.37 -38.45 -9.02
N GLN A 24 -19.35 -37.97 -9.78
CA GLN A 24 -19.25 -36.69 -10.49
C GLN A 24 -19.14 -35.50 -9.53
N TYR A 25 -19.92 -35.49 -8.44
CA TYR A 25 -19.83 -34.43 -7.43
C TYR A 25 -18.51 -34.45 -6.67
N GLU A 26 -17.98 -35.62 -6.32
CA GLU A 26 -16.68 -35.76 -5.66
C GLU A 26 -15.54 -35.27 -6.56
N GLN A 27 -15.58 -35.62 -7.84
CA GLN A 27 -14.56 -35.17 -8.80
C GLN A 27 -14.62 -33.64 -9.03
N ALA A 28 -15.83 -33.06 -9.09
CA ALA A 28 -16.00 -31.61 -9.16
C ALA A 28 -15.48 -30.92 -7.90
N GLN A 29 -15.77 -31.45 -6.71
CA GLN A 29 -15.26 -30.90 -5.45
C GLN A 29 -13.74 -30.97 -5.34
N MET A 30 -13.12 -32.09 -5.73
CA MET A 30 -11.66 -32.19 -5.75
C MET A 30 -11.06 -31.12 -6.68
N SER A 31 -11.65 -30.90 -7.86
CA SER A 31 -11.20 -29.86 -8.78
C SER A 31 -11.30 -28.44 -8.19
N ASP A 32 -12.35 -28.15 -7.43
CA ASP A 32 -12.53 -26.83 -6.82
C ASP A 32 -11.66 -26.64 -5.56
N GLN A 33 -11.43 -27.71 -4.79
CA GLN A 33 -10.45 -27.72 -3.70
C GLN A 33 -9.03 -27.46 -4.21
N GLU A 34 -8.64 -28.07 -5.34
CA GLU A 34 -7.33 -27.83 -5.94
C GLU A 34 -7.16 -26.38 -6.40
N LYS A 35 -8.19 -25.81 -7.05
CA LYS A 35 -8.16 -24.39 -7.47
C LYS A 35 -8.07 -23.44 -6.29
N THR A 36 -8.83 -23.71 -5.23
CA THR A 36 -8.80 -22.87 -4.02
C THR A 36 -7.47 -22.98 -3.29
N ALA A 37 -6.89 -24.18 -3.20
CA ALA A 37 -5.56 -24.38 -2.63
C ALA A 37 -4.47 -23.64 -3.43
N GLN A 38 -4.52 -23.69 -4.77
CA GLN A 38 -3.60 -22.92 -5.63
C GLN A 38 -3.76 -21.42 -5.45
N ALA A 39 -5.00 -20.92 -5.42
CA ALA A 39 -5.27 -19.50 -5.19
C ALA A 39 -4.74 -19.05 -3.82
N LEU A 40 -4.96 -19.86 -2.78
CA LEU A 40 -4.49 -19.57 -1.42
C LEU A 40 -2.95 -19.50 -1.37
N SER A 41 -2.27 -20.50 -1.94
CA SER A 41 -0.80 -20.51 -2.03
C SER A 41 -0.25 -19.30 -2.81
N ALA A 42 -0.90 -18.91 -3.92
CA ALA A 42 -0.50 -17.73 -4.68
C ALA A 42 -0.69 -16.45 -3.86
N THR A 43 -1.80 -16.31 -3.15
CA THR A 43 -2.05 -15.13 -2.29
C THR A 43 -1.09 -15.05 -1.11
N GLU A 44 -0.74 -16.17 -0.47
CA GLU A 44 0.24 -16.20 0.61
C GLU A 44 1.63 -15.78 0.12
N THR A 45 2.00 -16.19 -1.09
CA THR A 45 3.28 -15.80 -1.71
C THR A 45 3.32 -14.29 -1.98
N GLN A 46 2.26 -13.75 -2.59
CA GLN A 46 2.15 -12.30 -2.83
C GLN A 46 2.16 -11.50 -1.54
N LEU A 47 1.47 -11.98 -0.50
CA LEU A 47 1.42 -11.35 0.80
C LEU A 47 2.81 -11.31 1.44
N ALA A 48 3.55 -12.42 1.41
CA ALA A 48 4.94 -12.47 1.89
C ALA A 48 5.86 -11.49 1.12
N GLU A 49 5.71 -11.39 -0.21
CA GLU A 49 6.46 -10.42 -1.03
C GLU A 49 6.19 -8.97 -0.61
N THR A 50 4.92 -8.59 -0.47
CA THR A 50 4.57 -7.23 -0.01
C THR A 50 5.12 -6.89 1.37
N TYR A 51 5.15 -7.87 2.29
CA TYR A 51 5.76 -7.68 3.60
C TYR A 51 7.28 -7.51 3.53
N ARG A 52 7.97 -8.20 2.61
CA ARG A 52 9.41 -8.03 2.39
C ARG A 52 9.72 -6.65 1.83
N GLU A 53 8.94 -6.17 0.85
CA GLU A 53 9.07 -4.82 0.30
C GLU A 53 8.87 -3.75 1.37
N LEU A 54 7.81 -3.88 2.18
CA LEU A 54 7.53 -2.95 3.27
C LEU A 54 8.64 -2.98 4.33
N ALA A 55 9.16 -4.15 4.70
CA ALA A 55 10.25 -4.26 5.66
C ALA A 55 11.55 -3.67 5.11
N ALA A 56 11.84 -3.89 3.82
CA ALA A 56 13.00 -3.29 3.16
C ALA A 56 12.94 -1.76 3.16
N LEU A 57 11.79 -1.19 2.82
CA LEU A 57 11.57 0.27 2.89
C LEU A 57 11.68 0.79 4.33
N ARG A 58 11.05 0.10 5.29
CA ARG A 58 11.01 0.51 6.70
C ARG A 58 12.39 0.59 7.33
N HIS A 59 13.29 -0.33 6.98
CA HIS A 59 14.66 -0.39 7.50
C HIS A 59 15.69 0.19 6.54
N SER A 60 15.26 0.87 5.47
CA SER A 60 16.15 1.47 4.46
C SER A 60 17.19 0.49 3.90
N LEU A 61 16.76 -0.74 3.64
CA LEU A 61 17.61 -1.79 3.08
C LEU A 61 17.87 -1.51 1.59
N PRO A 62 19.14 -1.55 1.14
CA PRO A 62 19.47 -1.58 -0.28
C PRO A 62 18.80 -2.76 -0.98
N ALA A 63 18.47 -2.59 -2.27
CA ALA A 63 17.84 -3.64 -3.08
C ALA A 63 18.65 -4.94 -3.07
N ASP A 64 19.97 -4.84 -3.19
CA ASP A 64 20.91 -5.97 -3.13
C ASP A 64 20.80 -6.79 -1.82
N LEU A 65 20.38 -6.13 -0.72
CA LEU A 65 20.22 -6.78 0.58
C LEU A 65 18.78 -7.24 0.85
N ALA A 66 17.80 -6.63 0.18
CA ALA A 66 16.40 -7.05 0.26
C ALA A 66 16.20 -8.47 -0.31
N GLU A 67 17.04 -8.90 -1.27
CA GLU A 67 17.05 -10.26 -1.81
C GLU A 67 17.31 -11.35 -0.75
N PHE A 68 17.94 -11.00 0.38
CA PHE A 68 18.21 -11.95 1.48
C PHE A 68 17.04 -12.09 2.47
N LEU A 69 15.92 -11.37 2.27
CA LEU A 69 14.70 -11.54 3.07
C LEU A 69 13.95 -12.79 2.61
N THR A 70 14.26 -13.94 3.21
CA THR A 70 13.68 -15.24 2.81
C THR A 70 12.53 -15.70 3.71
N ALA A 71 12.32 -15.05 4.85
CA ALA A 71 11.23 -15.41 5.75
C ALA A 71 9.84 -15.27 5.10
N THR A 72 8.88 -16.04 5.59
CA THR A 72 7.49 -16.07 5.08
C THR A 72 6.50 -15.41 6.03
N LYS A 73 6.84 -15.30 7.32
CA LYS A 73 5.99 -14.64 8.32
C LYS A 73 6.37 -13.16 8.47
N PRO A 74 5.39 -12.27 8.66
CA PRO A 74 5.62 -10.84 8.76
C PRO A 74 6.58 -10.47 9.91
N GLU A 75 6.46 -11.07 11.10
CA GLU A 75 7.37 -10.74 12.21
C GLU A 75 8.81 -11.21 11.95
N GLU A 76 8.97 -12.35 11.30
CA GLU A 76 10.28 -12.92 10.96
C GLU A 76 10.95 -12.11 9.84
N ILE A 77 10.19 -11.68 8.84
CA ILE A 77 10.64 -10.78 7.76
C ILE A 77 11.16 -9.47 8.36
N ASP A 78 10.38 -8.85 9.26
CA ASP A 78 10.77 -7.59 9.88
C ASP A 78 12.01 -7.73 10.79
N ALA A 79 12.11 -8.83 11.54
CA ALA A 79 13.28 -9.11 12.37
C ALA A 79 14.53 -9.36 11.53
N GLN A 80 14.42 -10.06 10.40
CA GLN A 80 15.52 -10.25 9.45
C GLN A 80 15.94 -8.91 8.84
N ALA A 81 14.97 -8.11 8.39
CA ALA A 81 15.24 -6.81 7.79
C ALA A 81 15.97 -5.88 8.75
N LYS A 82 15.52 -5.81 10.00
CA LYS A 82 16.19 -5.05 11.06
C LYS A 82 17.63 -5.51 11.26
N ARG A 83 17.86 -6.82 11.39
CA ARG A 83 19.22 -7.38 11.60
C ARG A 83 20.15 -7.11 10.43
N LEU A 84 19.63 -7.15 9.20
CA LEU A 84 20.40 -6.83 8.01
C LEU A 84 20.77 -5.35 7.99
N ALA A 85 19.80 -4.46 8.26
CA ALA A 85 20.03 -3.02 8.31
C ALA A 85 21.04 -2.61 9.38
N GLU A 86 20.98 -3.21 10.57
CA GLU A 86 21.93 -2.97 11.67
C GLU A 86 23.38 -3.36 11.33
N ARG A 87 23.57 -4.28 10.37
CA ARG A 87 24.90 -4.75 9.94
C ARG A 87 25.49 -3.93 8.79
N ILE A 88 24.70 -3.04 8.18
CA ILE A 88 25.19 -2.13 7.15
C ILE A 88 26.01 -1.06 7.86
N PRO A 89 27.33 -0.93 7.58
CA PRO A 89 28.08 0.21 8.09
C PRO A 89 27.38 1.47 7.57
N ALA A 90 27.10 2.44 8.45
CA ALA A 90 26.37 3.66 8.11
C ALA A 90 27.03 4.35 6.89
N GLN A 91 26.58 4.01 5.68
CA GLN A 91 26.96 4.74 4.49
C GLN A 91 26.24 6.09 4.60
N PRO A 92 26.92 7.20 4.31
CA PRO A 92 26.23 8.47 4.17
C PRO A 92 25.16 8.28 3.10
N SER A 93 23.90 8.41 3.51
CA SER A 93 22.74 8.34 2.64
C SER A 93 22.94 9.23 1.41
N THR A 94 23.31 8.65 0.27
CA THR A 94 23.24 9.31 -1.05
C THR A 94 21.83 9.20 -1.65
N ALA A 95 20.88 8.64 -0.91
CA ALA A 95 19.48 8.78 -1.23
C ALA A 95 19.07 10.23 -0.90
N SER A 96 19.26 11.12 -1.89
CA SER A 96 18.36 12.26 -2.02
C SER A 96 16.96 11.69 -1.95
N ALA A 97 16.27 11.92 -0.83
CA ALA A 97 14.85 11.66 -0.73
C ALA A 97 14.21 12.24 -2.00
N PRO A 98 13.29 11.53 -2.69
CA PRO A 98 12.48 12.18 -3.68
C PRO A 98 11.79 13.32 -2.95
N THR A 99 12.23 14.56 -3.23
CA THR A 99 11.53 15.76 -2.81
C THR A 99 10.16 15.63 -3.45
N LEU A 100 9.21 15.11 -2.69
CA LEU A 100 7.80 15.19 -3.03
C LEU A 100 7.57 16.66 -3.38
N PRO A 101 6.91 16.97 -4.53
CA PRO A 101 6.53 18.34 -4.79
C PRO A 101 5.79 18.83 -3.55
N PRO A 102 6.14 20.01 -3.01
CA PRO A 102 5.59 20.47 -1.74
C PRO A 102 4.08 20.36 -1.81
N THR A 103 3.53 19.42 -1.04
CA THR A 103 2.10 19.31 -0.82
C THR A 103 1.61 20.71 -0.45
N LEU A 104 0.56 21.14 -1.15
CA LEU A 104 -0.11 22.43 -0.96
C LEU A 104 -0.12 22.83 0.52
N PRO A 105 0.25 24.07 0.86
CA PRO A 105 0.42 24.49 2.23
C PRO A 105 -0.89 24.29 3.02
N VAL A 106 -0.81 23.41 4.02
CA VAL A 106 -1.81 23.34 5.09
C VAL A 106 -1.74 24.68 5.83
N PRO A 107 -2.85 25.43 5.97
CA PRO A 107 -2.83 26.71 6.66
C PRO A 107 -2.67 26.46 8.17
N GLY A 108 -1.46 26.60 8.69
CA GLY A 108 -1.22 26.42 10.11
C GLY A 108 0.24 26.59 10.48
N ASN A 109 0.53 27.74 11.11
CA ASN A 109 1.76 28.09 11.84
C ASN A 109 3.00 28.43 11.00
N GLY A 110 2.92 29.58 10.33
CA GLY A 110 3.69 30.74 10.83
C GLY A 110 5.22 30.71 10.68
N SER A 111 5.75 30.31 9.53
CA SER A 111 7.05 30.81 9.07
C SER A 111 7.29 30.41 7.61
N ASP A 112 6.64 31.14 6.70
CA ASP A 112 6.92 31.08 5.27
C ASP A 112 8.16 31.96 4.99
N PRO A 113 9.26 31.46 4.39
CA PRO A 113 10.41 32.29 4.03
C PRO A 113 10.11 33.32 2.94
N ALA A 114 8.89 33.31 2.34
CA ALA A 114 8.41 34.40 1.49
C ALA A 114 7.99 35.67 2.27
N ALA A 115 7.93 35.63 3.61
CA ALA A 115 7.45 36.72 4.45
C ALA A 115 8.52 37.75 4.88
N THR A 116 9.78 37.61 4.47
CA THR A 116 10.87 38.50 4.94
C THR A 116 10.78 39.94 4.40
N GLY A 117 9.81 40.25 3.52
CA GLY A 117 9.63 41.59 2.96
C GLY A 117 8.18 42.03 2.78
N GLN A 118 7.20 41.24 3.23
CA GLN A 118 5.79 41.61 3.13
C GLN A 118 5.35 42.41 4.34
N LEU A 119 4.66 43.53 4.10
CA LEU A 119 4.09 44.34 5.16
C LEU A 119 2.82 43.67 5.67
N THR A 120 2.58 43.70 6.98
CA THR A 120 1.26 43.33 7.52
C THR A 120 0.27 44.47 7.26
N ARG A 121 -1.04 44.18 7.32
CA ARG A 121 -2.09 45.20 7.11
C ARG A 121 -1.92 46.41 8.04
N GLU A 122 -1.62 46.15 9.30
CA GLU A 122 -1.41 47.17 10.34
C GLU A 122 -0.17 48.04 10.03
N GLN A 123 0.92 47.41 9.57
CA GLN A 123 2.13 48.13 9.16
C GLN A 123 1.90 48.98 7.92
N PHE A 124 1.11 48.48 6.96
CA PHE A 124 0.75 49.23 5.77
C PHE A 124 -0.15 50.44 6.08
N ASP A 125 -1.12 50.28 6.97
CA ASP A 125 -2.02 51.37 7.37
C ASP A 125 -1.30 52.43 8.23
N ALA A 126 -0.18 52.10 8.89
CA ALA A 126 0.68 53.05 9.57
C ALA A 126 1.61 53.87 8.62
N LEU A 127 1.75 53.48 7.35
CA LEU A 127 2.59 54.19 6.39
C LEU A 127 1.91 55.47 5.86
N THR A 128 2.74 56.47 5.57
CA THR A 128 2.29 57.69 4.88
C THR A 128 1.87 57.39 3.43
N PRO A 129 0.99 58.20 2.81
CA PRO A 129 0.54 57.98 1.43
C PRO A 129 1.65 57.72 0.38
N PRO A 130 2.78 58.46 0.36
CA PRO A 130 3.85 58.18 -0.61
C PRO A 130 4.56 56.84 -0.34
N GLN A 131 4.69 56.43 0.93
CA GLN A 131 5.32 55.17 1.30
C GLN A 131 4.45 53.96 0.94
N ARG A 132 3.12 54.09 1.05
CA ARG A 132 2.19 53.05 0.57
C ARG A 132 2.33 52.81 -0.93
N MET A 133 2.47 53.87 -1.72
CA MET A 133 2.69 53.78 -3.16
C MET A 133 4.01 53.10 -3.52
N ALA A 134 5.08 53.37 -2.76
CA ALA A 134 6.36 52.66 -2.91
C ALA A 134 6.21 51.17 -2.58
N ALA A 135 5.54 50.83 -1.48
CA ALA A 135 5.27 49.45 -1.08
C ALA A 135 4.46 48.65 -2.12
N TYR A 136 3.50 49.30 -2.80
CA TYR A 136 2.78 48.69 -3.92
C TYR A 136 3.70 48.39 -5.11
N ARG A 137 4.58 49.33 -5.49
CA ARG A 137 5.52 49.14 -6.60
C ARG A 137 6.55 48.05 -6.31
N GLU A 138 6.95 47.94 -5.06
CA GLU A 138 7.90 46.92 -4.58
C GLU A 138 7.25 45.55 -4.34
N GLY A 139 5.92 45.42 -4.54
CA GLY A 139 5.20 44.15 -4.38
C GLY A 139 5.08 43.67 -2.94
N ARG A 140 5.31 44.56 -1.95
CA ARG A 140 5.32 44.25 -0.52
C ARG A 140 3.92 44.13 0.10
N THR A 141 2.87 44.35 -0.68
CA THR A 141 1.47 44.36 -0.26
C THR A 141 0.67 43.16 -0.79
N ARG A 142 1.35 42.14 -1.32
CA ARG A 142 0.71 41.02 -2.05
C ARG A 142 -0.29 40.25 -1.19
N ASP A 143 -0.01 40.03 0.10
CA ASP A 143 -0.94 39.39 1.04
C ASP A 143 -2.05 40.31 1.59
N ILE A 144 -1.98 41.62 1.31
CA ILE A 144 -2.91 42.61 1.87
C ILE A 144 -4.06 42.93 0.89
N GLY A 145 -3.93 42.53 -0.37
CA GLY A 145 -4.86 42.83 -1.46
C GLY A 145 -5.70 41.62 -1.86
N GLY A 146 -6.83 41.41 -1.19
CA GLY A 146 -7.77 40.33 -1.53
C GLY A 146 -9.18 40.54 -0.97
N ARG A 147 -9.95 41.42 -1.60
CA ARG A 147 -11.39 41.27 -1.87
C ARG A 147 -11.77 42.13 -3.07
#